data_AF-A0A7S2J4Q8-F1
#
_entry.id   AF-A0A7S2J4Q8-F1
#
_cell.length_a   1.000
_cell.length_b   1.000
_cell.length_c   1.000
_cell.angle_alpha   90.00
_cell.angle_beta   90.00
_cell.angle_gamma   90.00
#
_symmetry.space_group_name_H-M   'P 1'
#
loop_
_entity.id
_entity.type
_entity.pdbx_description
1 polymer ?
#
loop_
_entity_poly.entity_id
_entity_poly.type
_entity_poly.pdbx_seq_one_letter_code
_entity_poly.pdbx_strand_id
1 'polypeptide(L)'
;ILGFRYKLIDPEGLDASVLTQIKMCESKVELLYSWIQMLITENIDSGVLNIAPPLSARIFQSLSNGMLSFFDAIKITVCPFPVPYTRTCDFLLLIHWVAAPVVVTQWVGSVA
;
A
#
# COMPACT_ATOMS: atom_id res chain seq x y z
N ILE A 1 5.31 13.46 -8.29
CA ILE A 1 4.34 12.89 -9.26
C ILE A 1 4.93 11.60 -9.80
N LEU A 2 4.82 10.48 -9.06
CA LEU A 2 5.41 9.18 -9.44
C LEU A 2 4.38 8.23 -10.10
N GLY A 3 3.09 8.57 -10.05
CA GLY A 3 1.98 7.71 -10.47
C GLY A 3 1.88 7.45 -11.97
N PHE A 4 2.44 8.31 -12.82
CA PHE A 4 2.39 8.16 -14.29
C PHE A 4 3.43 7.17 -14.85
N ARG A 5 4.24 6.52 -14.01
CA ARG A 5 5.14 5.44 -14.47
C ARG A 5 4.41 4.13 -14.73
N TYR A 6 3.17 4.00 -14.27
CA TYR A 6 2.35 2.81 -14.49
C TYR A 6 1.41 3.04 -15.67
N LYS A 7 1.10 1.97 -16.41
CA LYS A 7 0.07 1.99 -17.46
C LYS A 7 -1.28 2.20 -16.76
N LEU A 8 -1.75 3.44 -16.77
CA LEU A 8 -3.04 3.82 -16.19
C LEU A 8 -4.16 3.40 -17.13
N ILE A 9 -5.32 3.07 -16.55
CA ILE A 9 -6.56 2.91 -17.31
C ILE A 9 -6.99 4.31 -17.74
N ASP A 10 -7.30 4.46 -19.02
CA ASP A 10 -7.77 5.72 -19.60
C ASP A 10 -9.15 6.07 -19.03
N PRO A 11 -9.29 7.19 -18.30
CA PRO A 11 -10.58 7.62 -17.76
C PRO A 11 -11.55 8.04 -18.86
N GLU A 12 -11.10 8.42 -20.07
CA GLU A 12 -11.98 8.81 -21.18
C GLU A 12 -12.74 7.63 -21.78
N GLY A 13 -12.27 6.39 -21.55
CA GLY A 13 -12.95 5.16 -21.97
C GLY A 13 -14.07 4.69 -21.02
N LEU A 14 -14.26 5.36 -19.88
CA LEU A 14 -15.28 5.02 -18.88
C LEU A 14 -16.52 5.92 -19.05
N ASP A 15 -17.69 5.34 -18.83
CA ASP A 15 -18.94 6.10 -18.91
C ASP A 15 -19.01 7.21 -17.85
N ALA A 16 -19.65 8.33 -18.21
CA ALA A 16 -19.72 9.52 -17.36
C ALA A 16 -20.46 9.24 -16.04
N SER A 17 -21.42 8.31 -16.05
CA SER A 17 -22.14 7.88 -14.86
C SER A 17 -21.22 7.18 -13.85
N VAL A 18 -20.38 6.26 -14.33
CA VAL A 18 -19.40 5.50 -13.56
C VAL A 18 -18.35 6.42 -12.94
N LEU A 19 -17.84 7.37 -13.72
CA LEU A 19 -16.89 8.38 -13.22
C LEU A 19 -17.49 9.24 -12.11
N THR A 20 -18.77 9.58 -12.22
CA THR A 20 -19.47 10.36 -11.19
C THR A 20 -19.61 9.55 -9.90
N GLN A 21 -19.97 8.27 -10.01
CA GLN A 21 -20.06 7.36 -8.85
C GLN A 21 -18.71 7.18 -8.14
N ILE A 22 -17.61 7.02 -8.89
CA ILE A 22 -16.26 6.93 -8.32
C ILE A 22 -15.89 8.24 -7.59
N LYS A 23 -16.26 9.39 -8.15
CA LYS A 23 -15.96 10.70 -7.53
C LYS A 23 -16.71 10.92 -6.22
N MET A 24 -17.95 10.45 -6.13
CA MET A 24 -18.81 10.61 -4.95
C MET A 24 -18.49 9.62 -3.83
N CYS A 25 -17.81 8.52 -4.12
CA CYS A 25 -17.47 7.50 -3.12
C CYS A 25 -16.23 7.89 -2.29
N GLU A 26 -16.29 7.65 -0.97
CA GLU A 26 -15.15 7.79 -0.07
C GLU A 26 -14.12 6.68 -0.31
N SER A 27 -14.60 5.43 -0.45
CA SER A 27 -13.77 4.25 -0.66
C SER A 27 -13.66 3.85 -2.14
N LYS A 28 -12.93 4.67 -2.90
CA LYS A 28 -12.82 4.55 -4.36
C LYS A 28 -12.19 3.23 -4.82
N VAL A 29 -11.18 2.76 -4.08
CA VAL A 29 -10.42 1.55 -4.44
C VAL A 29 -11.26 0.30 -4.18
N GLU A 30 -12.00 0.24 -3.08
CA GLU A 30 -12.91 -0.88 -2.77
C GLU A 30 -14.07 -0.96 -3.77
N LEU A 31 -14.63 0.18 -4.15
CA LEU A 31 -15.68 0.24 -5.17
C LEU A 31 -15.20 -0.34 -6.51
N LEU A 32 -14.02 0.11 -6.98
CA LEU A 32 -13.41 -0.41 -8.21
C LEU A 32 -13.10 -1.91 -8.11
N TYR A 33 -12.57 -2.36 -6.97
CA TYR A 33 -12.30 -3.77 -6.72
C TYR A 33 -13.57 -4.62 -6.86
N SER A 34 -14.67 -4.18 -6.25
CA SER A 34 -15.96 -4.86 -6.33
C SER A 34 -16.50 -4.93 -7.76
N TRP A 35 -16.44 -3.82 -8.52
CA TRP A 35 -16.88 -3.80 -9.91
C TRP A 35 -16.06 -4.72 -10.81
N ILE A 36 -14.74 -4.80 -10.62
CA ILE A 36 -13.89 -5.73 -11.36
C ILE A 36 -14.30 -7.18 -11.06
N GLN A 37 -14.60 -7.53 -9.81
CA GLN A 37 -15.07 -8.87 -9.45
C GLN A 37 -16.44 -9.20 -10.05
N MET A 38 -17.37 -8.23 -10.04
CA MET A 38 -18.69 -8.38 -10.67
C MET A 38 -18.54 -8.63 -12.17
N LEU A 39 -17.75 -7.82 -12.86
CA LEU A 39 -17.47 -7.98 -14.29
C LEU A 39 -16.88 -9.36 -14.60
N ILE A 40 -15.92 -9.83 -13.81
CA ILE A 40 -15.34 -11.18 -13.99
C ILE A 40 -16.43 -12.25 -13.83
N THR A 41 -17.31 -12.10 -12.85
CA THR A 41 -18.39 -13.08 -12.56
C THR A 41 -19.42 -13.11 -13.68
N GLU A 42 -19.85 -11.94 -14.18
CA GLU A 42 -20.77 -11.82 -15.32
C GLU A 42 -20.19 -12.41 -16.61
N ASN A 43 -18.88 -12.23 -16.85
CA ASN A 43 -18.20 -12.77 -18.02
C ASN A 43 -18.01 -14.29 -17.95
N ILE A 44 -17.89 -14.86 -16.75
CA ILE A 44 -17.89 -16.31 -16.55
C ILE A 44 -19.29 -16.88 -16.82
N ASP A 45 -20.35 -16.25 -16.30
CA ASP A 45 -21.73 -16.72 -16.45
C ASP A 45 -22.24 -16.62 -17.90
N SER A 46 -21.91 -15.53 -18.59
CA SER A 46 -22.22 -15.36 -20.02
C SER A 46 -21.45 -16.29 -20.96
N GLY A 47 -20.48 -17.06 -20.44
CA GLY A 47 -19.67 -18.01 -21.22
C GLY A 47 -18.60 -17.36 -22.11
N VAL A 48 -18.50 -16.02 -22.11
CA VAL A 48 -17.41 -15.28 -22.78
C VAL A 48 -16.07 -15.69 -22.19
N LEU A 49 -16.03 -15.91 -20.87
CA LEU A 49 -14.88 -16.36 -20.12
C LEU A 49 -15.05 -17.84 -19.72
N ASN A 50 -14.93 -18.74 -20.70
CA ASN A 50 -15.04 -20.19 -20.48
C ASN A 50 -13.77 -20.76 -19.82
N ILE A 51 -13.64 -20.53 -18.51
CA ILE A 51 -12.48 -20.91 -17.71
C ILE A 51 -12.89 -21.98 -16.70
N ALA A 52 -12.02 -22.98 -16.50
CA ALA A 52 -12.25 -24.01 -15.49
C ALA A 52 -12.36 -23.41 -14.08
N PRO A 53 -13.26 -23.91 -13.21
CA PRO A 53 -13.46 -23.42 -11.84
C PRO A 53 -12.19 -23.21 -10.98
N PRO A 54 -11.16 -24.09 -11.03
CA PRO A 54 -9.94 -23.85 -10.25
C PRO A 54 -9.10 -22.67 -10.76
N LEU A 55 -9.23 -22.27 -12.03
CA LEU A 55 -8.46 -21.16 -12.58
C LEU A 55 -9.14 -19.81 -12.30
N SER A 56 -10.48 -19.75 -12.30
CA SER A 56 -11.21 -18.55 -11.86
C SER A 56 -10.95 -18.24 -10.39
N ALA A 57 -10.89 -19.26 -9.53
CA ALA A 57 -10.50 -19.10 -8.13
C ALA A 57 -9.10 -18.47 -7.96
N ARG A 58 -8.13 -18.81 -8.82
CA ARG A 58 -6.79 -18.21 -8.80
C ARG A 58 -6.81 -16.72 -9.12
N ILE A 59 -7.66 -16.28 -10.06
CA ILE A 59 -7.79 -14.86 -10.41
C ILE A 59 -8.29 -14.07 -9.21
N PHE A 60 -9.35 -14.56 -8.54
CA PHE A 60 -9.87 -13.93 -7.33
C PHE A 60 -8.85 -13.94 -6.18
N GLN A 61 -8.06 -15.01 -6.03
CA GLN A 61 -7.00 -15.07 -5.03
C GLN A 61 -5.89 -14.04 -5.31
N SER A 62 -5.42 -13.92 -6.55
CA SER A 62 -4.44 -12.90 -6.94
C SER A 62 -4.96 -11.48 -6.69
N LEU A 63 -6.23 -11.22 -7.01
CA LEU A 63 -6.87 -9.93 -6.77
C LEU A 63 -6.98 -9.63 -5.26
N SER A 64 -7.39 -10.62 -4.46
CA SER A 64 -7.45 -10.52 -3.00
C SER A 64 -6.08 -10.23 -2.38
N ASN A 65 -5.03 -10.91 -2.83
CA ASN A 65 -3.66 -10.64 -2.39
C ASN A 65 -3.21 -9.20 -2.72
N GLY A 66 -3.64 -8.66 -3.86
CA GLY A 66 -3.42 -7.27 -4.23
C GLY A 66 -4.11 -6.29 -3.27
N MET A 67 -5.36 -6.58 -2.89
CA MET A 67 -6.11 -5.78 -1.93
C MET A 67 -5.50 -5.83 -0.51
N LEU A 68 -4.99 -7.00 -0.10
CA LEU A 68 -4.28 -7.14 1.17
C LEU A 68 -3.04 -6.23 1.21
N SER A 69 -2.25 -6.22 0.13
CA SER A 69 -1.08 -5.36 0.00
C SER A 69 -1.44 -3.86 0.05
N PHE A 70 -2.57 -3.49 -0.55
CA PHE A 70 -3.10 -2.13 -0.48
C PHE A 70 -3.48 -1.73 0.96
N PHE A 71 -4.20 -2.59 1.68
CA PHE A 71 -4.55 -2.33 3.08
C PHE A 71 -3.33 -2.28 4.00
N ASP A 72 -2.31 -3.10 3.76
CA ASP A 72 -1.07 -3.03 4.54
C ASP A 72 -0.34 -1.69 4.33
N ALA A 73 -0.34 -1.16 3.10
CA ALA A 73 0.18 0.18 2.83
C ALA A 73 -0.66 1.29 3.51
N ILE A 74 -2.00 1.15 3.53
CA ILE A 74 -2.87 2.06 4.27
C ILE A 74 -2.56 2.02 5.76
N LYS A 75 -2.38 0.85 6.37
CA LYS A 75 -2.07 0.72 7.79
C LYS A 75 -0.81 1.51 8.16
N ILE A 76 0.24 1.43 7.34
CA ILE A 76 1.48 2.19 7.54
C ILE A 76 1.22 3.70 7.45
N THR A 77 0.34 4.12 6.55
CA THR A 77 0.02 5.53 6.34
C THR A 77 -0.88 6.11 7.44
N VAL A 78 -1.83 5.31 7.93
CA VAL A 78 -2.88 5.74 8.88
C VAL A 78 -2.44 5.56 10.33
N CYS A 79 -1.57 4.60 10.63
CA CYS A 79 -1.04 4.39 11.99
C CYS A 79 0.27 5.16 12.15
N PRO A 80 0.26 6.39 12.72
CA PRO A 80 1.49 7.10 12.98
C PRO A 80 2.30 6.35 14.05
N PHE A 81 3.62 6.35 13.90
CA PHE A 81 4.50 5.77 14.90
C PHE A 81 4.29 6.47 16.26
N PRO A 82 4.28 5.73 17.38
CA PRO A 82 4.00 6.31 18.69
C PRO A 82 5.00 7.42 19.04
N VAL A 83 4.48 8.63 19.25
CA VAL A 83 5.26 9.81 19.65
C VAL A 83 6.24 9.54 20.80
N PRO A 84 5.88 8.87 21.92
CA PRO A 84 6.82 8.66 23.02
C PRO A 84 8.05 7.85 22.61
N TYR A 85 7.90 6.90 21.68
CA TYR A 85 9.02 6.13 21.16
C TYR A 85 9.93 6.99 20.29
N THR A 86 9.38 7.84 19.41
CA THR A 86 10.19 8.72 18.56
C THR A 86 11.06 9.63 19.42
N ARG A 87 10.44 10.29 20.42
CA ARG A 87 11.16 11.22 21.31
C ARG A 87 12.25 10.51 22.11
N THR A 88 11.97 9.32 22.62
CA THR A 88 12.95 8.54 23.39
C THR A 88 14.14 8.15 22.52
N CYS A 89 13.91 7.71 21.27
CA CYS A 89 14.98 7.42 20.32
C CYS A 89 15.81 8.67 20.00
N ASP A 90 15.18 9.82 19.78
CA ASP A 90 15.87 11.09 19.53
C ASP A 90 16.78 11.48 20.71
N PHE A 91 16.28 11.38 21.95
CA PHE A 91 17.07 11.63 23.14
C PHE A 91 18.25 10.66 23.29
N LEU A 92 18.03 9.37 23.03
CA LEU A 92 19.07 8.36 23.11
C LEU A 92 20.18 8.61 22.08
N LEU A 93 19.79 8.98 20.85
CA LEU A 93 20.72 9.34 19.78
C LEU A 93 21.51 10.61 20.10
N LEU A 94 20.89 11.62 20.73
CA LEU A 94 21.59 12.82 21.18
C LEU A 94 22.60 12.52 22.28
N ILE A 95 22.23 11.71 23.28
CA ILE A 95 23.16 11.27 24.34
C ILE A 95 24.33 10.51 23.72
N HIS A 96 24.05 9.58 22.80
CA HIS A 96 25.08 8.82 22.10
C HIS A 96 26.02 9.73 21.29
N TRP A 97 25.47 10.72 20.57
CA TRP A 97 26.26 11.69 19.80
C TRP A 97 27.28 12.42 20.68
N VAL A 98 26.89 12.84 21.88
CA VAL A 98 27.78 13.56 22.81
C VAL A 98 28.75 12.61 23.53
N ALA A 99 28.28 11.42 23.94
CA ALA A 99 29.09 10.47 24.68
C ALA A 99 30.17 9.79 23.80
N ALA A 100 29.85 9.48 22.53
CA ALA A 100 30.75 8.81 21.61
C ALA A 100 32.13 9.48 21.47
N PRO A 101 32.27 10.80 21.19
CA PRO A 101 33.58 11.43 21.08
C PRO A 101 34.37 11.42 22.40
N VAL A 102 33.70 11.55 23.54
CA VAL A 102 34.34 11.50 24.87
C VAL A 102 34.90 10.10 25.12
N VAL A 103 34.09 9.06 24.93
CA VAL A 103 34.52 7.68 25.14
C VAL A 103 35.64 7.28 24.18
N VAL A 104 35.53 7.64 22.90
CA VAL A 104 36.54 7.30 21.88
C VAL A 104 37.86 8.01 22.14
N THR A 105 37.86 9.29 22.51
CA THR A 105 39.10 10.03 22.83
C THR A 105 39.81 9.47 24.07
N GLN A 106 39.06 9.11 25.12
CA GLN A 106 39.63 8.44 26.29
C GLN A 106 40.17 7.04 25.97
N TRP A 107 39.46 6.29 25.14
CA TRP A 107 39.88 4.95 24.75
C TRP A 107 41.16 4.97 23.90
N VAL A 108 41.24 5.82 22.87
CA VAL A 108 42.46 5.97 22.05
C VAL A 108 43.65 6.43 22.91
N GLY A 109 43.44 7.36 23.84
CA GLY A 109 44.50 7.83 24.75
C GLY A 109 44.97 6.78 25.75
N SER A 110 44.19 5.72 26.02
CA SER A 110 44.58 4.61 26.89
C SER A 110 45.34 3.50 26.14
N VAL A 111 45.28 3.48 24.80
CA VAL A 111 45.86 2.43 23.95
C VAL A 111 47.17 2.89 23.28
N ALA A 112 47.43 4.20 23.22
CA ALA A 112 48.68 4.81 22.78
C ALA A 112 49.68 4.96 23.93
#